data_AF-A0A7V8X4J4-F1
#
_entry.id   AF-A0A7V8X4J4-F1
#
_cell.length_a   1.000
_cell.length_b   1.000
_cell.length_c   1.000
_cell.angle_alpha   90.00
_cell.angle_beta   90.00
_cell.angle_gamma   90.00
#
_symmetry.space_group_name_H-M   'P 1'
#
loop_
_entity.id
_entity.type
_entity.pdbx_description
1 polymer ?
#
loop_
_entity_poly.entity_id
_entity_poly.type
_entity_poly.pdbx_seq_one_letter_code
_entity_poly.pdbx_strand_id
1 'polypeptide(L)'
;MTRTPMQPDDLQTAAALCRETLTPWLDRDWSVPAGDLEWSCRRTLDHVSDCQIFLGGNAAMRSSARVLPARNGDANAELPATLDA
;
A
#
# COMPACT_ATOMS: atom_id res chain seq x y z
N MET A 1 14.70 -22.55 -8.37
CA MET A 1 13.52 -21.82 -8.88
C MET A 1 13.90 -20.35 -9.00
N THR A 2 13.92 -19.81 -10.20
CA THR A 2 14.10 -18.37 -10.41
C THR A 2 12.81 -17.68 -10.00
N ARG A 3 12.89 -16.73 -9.06
CA ARG A 3 11.72 -15.96 -8.63
C ARG A 3 11.39 -14.94 -9.71
N THR A 4 10.11 -14.88 -10.11
CA THR A 4 9.63 -13.81 -11.00
C THR A 4 9.88 -12.45 -10.33
N PRO A 5 10.50 -11.48 -11.01
CA PRO A 5 10.68 -10.13 -10.48
C PRO A 5 9.34 -9.45 -10.28
N MET A 6 9.17 -8.76 -9.15
CA MET A 6 7.99 -7.95 -8.86
C MET A 6 7.84 -6.84 -9.89
N GLN A 7 6.62 -6.67 -10.41
CA GLN A 7 6.21 -5.60 -11.31
C GLN A 7 5.41 -4.53 -10.55
N PRO A 8 5.30 -3.28 -11.06
CA PRO A 8 4.51 -2.24 -10.41
C PRO A 8 3.05 -2.64 -10.11
N ASP A 9 2.39 -3.34 -11.04
CA ASP A 9 1.00 -3.79 -10.90
C ASP A 9 0.80 -4.83 -9.77
N ASP A 10 1.88 -5.48 -9.33
CA ASP A 10 1.83 -6.39 -8.18
C ASP A 10 1.50 -5.62 -6.89
N LEU A 11 1.79 -4.31 -6.81
CA LEU A 11 1.46 -3.48 -5.65
C LEU A 11 -0.06 -3.30 -5.51
N GLN A 12 -0.77 -3.06 -6.61
CA GLN A 12 -2.23 -2.95 -6.62
C GLN A 12 -2.88 -4.30 -6.28
N THR A 13 -2.35 -5.37 -6.85
CA THR A 13 -2.81 -6.74 -6.55
C THR A 13 -2.62 -7.09 -5.07
N ALA A 14 -1.46 -6.76 -4.49
CA ALA A 14 -1.19 -6.96 -3.08
C ALA A 14 -2.09 -6.11 -2.18
N ALA A 15 -2.34 -4.84 -2.55
CA ALA A 15 -3.24 -3.96 -1.80
C ALA A 15 -4.69 -4.47 -1.82
N ALA A 16 -5.18 -4.94 -2.97
CA ALA A 16 -6.49 -5.56 -3.10
C ALA A 16 -6.60 -6.81 -2.22
N LEU A 17 -5.61 -7.69 -2.27
CA LEU A 17 -5.55 -8.90 -1.43
C LEU A 17 -5.53 -8.57 0.06
N CYS A 18 -4.76 -7.55 0.48
CA CYS A 18 -4.75 -7.08 1.87
C CYS A 18 -6.14 -6.61 2.29
N ARG A 19 -6.81 -5.80 1.47
CA ARG A 19 -8.17 -5.31 1.75
C ARG A 19 -9.16 -6.47 1.87
N GLU A 20 -9.17 -7.39 0.92
CA GLU A 20 -10.05 -8.57 0.94
C GLU A 20 -9.81 -9.44 2.18
N THR A 21 -8.54 -9.67 2.52
CA THR A 21 -8.15 -10.49 3.67
C THR A 21 -8.53 -9.86 5.00
N LEU A 22 -8.40 -8.54 5.13
CA LEU A 22 -8.60 -7.81 6.38
C LEU A 22 -10.06 -7.36 6.60
N THR A 23 -10.87 -7.25 5.54
CA THR A 23 -12.28 -6.82 5.62
C THR A 23 -13.11 -7.61 6.64
N PRO A 24 -13.00 -8.94 6.75
CA PRO A 24 -13.76 -9.71 7.76
C PRO A 24 -13.40 -9.37 9.22
N TRP A 25 -12.31 -8.61 9.46
CA TRP A 25 -11.74 -8.36 10.78
C TRP A 25 -11.86 -6.89 11.22
N LEU A 26 -12.57 -6.05 10.46
CA LEU A 26 -12.66 -4.61 10.71
C LEU A 26 -13.18 -4.29 12.13
N ASP A 27 -14.15 -5.06 12.63
CA ASP A 27 -14.78 -4.84 13.94
C ASP A 27 -14.04 -5.51 15.11
N ARG A 28 -12.88 -6.13 14.86
CA ARG A 28 -12.08 -6.74 15.93
C ARG A 28 -11.28 -5.71 16.71
N ASP A 29 -10.69 -6.14 17.82
CA ASP A 29 -9.71 -5.34 18.53
C ASP A 29 -8.35 -5.47 17.83
N TRP A 30 -7.85 -4.35 17.30
CA TRP A 30 -6.55 -4.28 16.61
C TRP A 30 -5.41 -3.84 17.52
N SER A 31 -5.69 -3.57 18.80
CA SER A 31 -4.66 -3.23 19.80
C SER A 31 -3.91 -4.46 20.32
N VAL A 32 -4.45 -5.67 20.12
CA VAL A 32 -3.82 -6.94 20.49
C VAL A 32 -2.56 -7.22 19.66
N PRO A 33 -1.59 -8.00 20.20
CA PRO A 33 -0.40 -8.43 19.46
C PRO A 33 -0.73 -9.18 18.16
N ALA A 34 0.06 -8.94 17.12
CA ALA A 34 -0.06 -9.62 15.83
C ALA A 34 0.65 -10.99 15.86
N GLY A 35 -0.03 -12.01 16.37
CA GLY A 35 0.56 -13.34 16.54
C GLY A 35 1.69 -13.30 17.56
N ASP A 36 2.89 -13.74 17.15
CA ASP A 36 4.09 -13.75 18.01
C ASP A 36 4.86 -12.42 17.97
N LEU A 37 4.35 -11.40 17.26
CA LEU A 37 5.00 -10.09 17.19
C LEU A 37 4.71 -9.28 18.46
N GLU A 38 5.70 -8.51 18.91
CA GLU A 38 5.52 -7.52 19.98
C GLU A 38 4.60 -6.35 19.57
N TRP A 39 4.39 -6.16 18.26
CA TRP A 39 3.56 -5.09 17.73
C TRP A 39 2.10 -5.50 17.65
N SER A 40 1.21 -4.52 17.90
CA SER A 40 -0.22 -4.73 17.72
C SER A 40 -0.58 -4.95 16.25
N CYS A 41 -1.72 -5.59 15.99
CA CYS A 41 -2.28 -5.73 14.63
C CYS A 41 -2.38 -4.38 13.91
N ARG A 42 -2.79 -3.31 14.62
CA ARG A 42 -2.84 -1.95 14.08
C ARG A 42 -1.46 -1.46 13.66
N ARG A 43 -0.49 -1.51 14.57
CA ARG A 43 0.87 -1.03 14.29
C ARG A 43 1.53 -1.79 13.15
N THR A 44 1.29 -3.09 13.06
CA THR A 44 1.81 -3.93 11.97
C THR A 44 1.21 -3.52 10.63
N LEU A 45 -0.11 -3.26 10.54
CA LEU A 45 -0.74 -2.78 9.31
C LEU A 45 -0.23 -1.39 8.91
N ASP A 46 -0.13 -0.46 9.87
CA ASP A 46 0.38 0.88 9.61
C ASP A 46 1.81 0.81 9.04
N HIS A 47 2.67 -0.03 9.64
CA HIS A 47 4.03 -0.21 9.16
C HIS A 47 4.12 -0.76 7.73
N VAL A 48 3.24 -1.71 7.36
CA VAL A 48 3.18 -2.23 5.98
C VAL A 48 2.89 -1.10 4.99
N SER A 49 2.00 -0.17 5.35
CA SER A 49 1.64 0.98 4.52
C SER A 49 2.78 2.01 4.44
N ASP A 50 3.40 2.32 5.58
CA ASP A 50 4.52 3.26 5.68
C ASP A 50 5.71 2.86 4.81
N CYS A 51 6.02 1.56 4.75
CA CYS A 51 7.10 1.04 3.93
C CYS A 51 6.92 1.39 2.45
N GLN A 52 5.70 1.28 1.93
CA GLN A 52 5.42 1.57 0.51
C GLN A 52 5.53 3.06 0.21
N ILE A 53 5.01 3.90 1.10
CA ILE A 53 5.12 5.37 0.98
C ILE A 53 6.58 5.79 0.98
N PHE A 54 7.37 5.25 1.92
CA PHE A 54 8.79 5.58 2.04
C PHE A 54 9.58 5.13 0.79
N LEU A 55 9.41 3.88 0.35
CA LEU A 55 10.12 3.36 -0.82
C LEU A 55 9.68 4.05 -2.11
N GLY A 56 8.38 4.27 -2.30
CA GLY A 56 7.83 5.00 -3.43
C GLY A 56 8.33 6.45 -3.49
N GLY A 57 8.38 7.13 -2.34
CA GLY A 57 8.96 8.48 -2.24
C GLY A 57 10.45 8.52 -2.60
N ASN A 58 11.24 7.56 -2.11
CA ASN A 58 12.65 7.45 -2.46
C ASN A 58 12.86 7.19 -3.96
N ALA A 59 12.05 6.32 -4.56
CA ALA A 59 12.10 6.05 -5.99
C ALA A 59 11.73 7.30 -6.80
N ALA A 60 10.66 8.00 -6.41
CA ALA A 60 10.24 9.25 -7.04
C ALA A 60 11.33 10.33 -6.97
N MET A 61 11.99 10.48 -5.82
CA MET A 61 13.08 11.46 -5.65
C MET A 61 14.33 11.14 -6.46
N ARG A 62 14.52 9.87 -6.85
CA ARG A 62 15.63 9.44 -7.71
C ARG A 62 15.25 9.37 -9.19
N SER A 63 13.97 9.57 -9.52
CA SER A 63 13.49 9.53 -10.90
C SER A 63 14.02 10.73 -11.68
N SER A 64 14.66 10.47 -12.82
CA SER A 64 14.95 11.49 -13.82
C SER A 64 13.76 11.78 -14.74
N ALA A 65 12.72 10.94 -14.70
CA ALA A 65 11.46 11.14 -15.40
C ALA A 65 10.46 11.91 -14.53
N ARG A 66 9.59 12.70 -15.18
CA ARG A 66 8.55 13.46 -14.49
C ARG A 66 7.56 12.49 -13.82
N VAL A 67 7.47 12.55 -12.50
CA VAL A 67 6.45 11.83 -11.73
C VAL A 67 5.09 12.45 -12.05
N LEU A 68 4.09 11.61 -12.35
CA LEU A 68 2.73 12.09 -12.57
C LEU A 68 2.19 12.75 -11.29
N PRO A 69 1.38 13.82 -11.41
CA PRO A 69 0.67 14.39 -10.27
C PRO A 69 -0.11 13.32 -9.50
N ALA A 70 -0.29 13.52 -8.19
CA ALA A 70 -0.94 12.58 -7.26
C ALA A 70 -2.35 12.11 -7.66
N ARG A 71 -2.99 12.75 -8.66
CA ARG A 71 -4.28 12.37 -9.24
C ARG A 71 -4.13 11.69 -10.62
N ASN A 72 -3.11 10.85 -10.80
CA ASN A 72 -2.83 10.15 -12.06
C ASN A 72 -2.74 11.09 -13.29
N GLY A 73 -2.30 12.32 -13.08
CA GLY A 73 -2.19 13.32 -14.15
C GLY A 73 -3.45 14.15 -14.45
N ASP A 74 -4.59 13.88 -13.82
CA ASP A 74 -5.79 14.74 -13.92
C ASP A 74 -6.00 15.55 -12.65
N ALA A 75 -5.75 16.86 -12.72
CA ALA A 75 -5.91 17.77 -11.59
C ALA A 75 -7.36 17.84 -11.05
N ASN A 76 -8.35 17.45 -11.85
CA ASN A 76 -9.77 17.55 -11.52
C ASN A 76 -10.42 16.20 -11.15
N ALA A 77 -9.67 15.09 -11.16
CA ALA A 77 -10.24 13.78 -10.84
C ALA A 77 -10.88 13.77 -9.45
N GLU A 78 -12.10 13.25 -9.32
CA GLU A 78 -12.76 13.07 -8.02
C GLU A 78 -12.07 11.97 -7.20
N LEU A 79 -12.20 12.03 -5.87
CA LEU A 79 -11.54 11.08 -4.95
C LEU A 79 -11.78 9.60 -5.32
N PRO A 80 -13.01 9.15 -5.65
CA PRO A 80 -13.21 7.75 -6.05
C PRO A 80 -12.37 7.35 -7.27
N ALA A 81 -12.31 8.21 -8.29
CA ALA A 81 -11.53 7.96 -9.51
C ALA A 81 -10.01 7.94 -9.27
N THR A 82 -9.53 8.58 -8.18
CA THR A 82 -8.11 8.49 -7.78
C THR A 82 -7.76 7.21 -7.03
N LEU A 83 -8.77 6.43 -6.60
CA LEU A 83 -8.60 5.21 -5.83
C LEU A 83 -8.77 3.92 -6.67
N ASP A 84 -9.28 4.05 -7.90
CA ASP A 84 -9.53 2.94 -8.84
C ASP A 84 -8.34 2.64 -9.78
N ALA A 85 -7.22 3.36 -9.63
CA ALA A 85 -6.10 3.34 -10.55
C ALA A 85 -4.97 2.38 -10.15
#